data_AF-A0A953DCC4-F1
#
_entry.id   AF-A0A953DCC4-F1
#
_cell.length_a   1.000
_cell.length_b   1.000
_cell.length_c   1.000
_cell.angle_alpha   90.00
_cell.angle_beta   90.00
_cell.angle_gamma   90.00
#
_symmetry.space_group_name_H-M   'P 1'
#
loop_
_entity.id
_entity.type
_entity.pdbx_description
1 polymer ?
#
loop_
_entity_poly.entity_id
_entity_poly.type
_entity_poly.pdbx_seq_one_letter_code
_entity_poly.pdbx_strand_id
1 'polypeptide(L)'
;PLMIVAGALAGAVWGGIVGLLKAWRGAHEVVTTIMLNWIIFYISDWLVSGPLQAPGQADQTPSMPPQTNLPKLSVLYNQTLGHFLPAINQPEQYIVDISFLFALVALVVYWFLMTRTTFGYETRVVGENPRAAQYAGISVKRNVVLVMTLAGLFAGLGGTLQLMGQYPYEVIGQVFRNDTTGFDAIGVALLGRMTAIGIFLGALLFGGMRQGGSLMQLKANVPGDLVYIVEALVLFSIAVQFLPVIRQAIVKRFAAARQPTVVAALAGGVVDLDQQAPANGAGTPTDDNQSRPEIEESHGASLADRRQGDPQRQAAQEERQTSAQERQHQQNGEA
;
A
#
# COMPACT_ATOMS: atom_id res chain seq x y z
N PRO A 1 -29.71 6.85 15.11
CA PRO A 1 -28.61 7.35 15.98
C PRO A 1 -27.78 6.23 16.60
N LEU A 2 -28.40 5.23 17.25
CA LEU A 2 -27.69 4.11 17.88
C LEU A 2 -26.83 3.33 16.88
N MET A 3 -27.35 3.07 15.66
CA MET A 3 -26.62 2.38 14.60
C MET A 3 -25.33 3.11 14.17
N ILE A 4 -25.38 4.46 14.06
CA ILE A 4 -24.21 5.28 13.71
C ILE A 4 -23.13 5.14 14.78
N VAL A 5 -23.50 5.29 16.04
CA VAL A 5 -22.56 5.19 17.17
C VAL A 5 -22.00 3.77 17.28
N ALA A 6 -22.86 2.75 17.18
CA ALA A 6 -22.46 1.36 17.27
C ALA A 6 -21.51 0.96 16.14
N GLY A 7 -21.78 1.35 14.88
CA GLY A 7 -20.87 1.02 13.78
C GLY A 7 -19.59 1.84 13.76
N ALA A 8 -19.63 3.10 14.19
CA ALA A 8 -18.40 3.88 14.41
C ALA A 8 -17.51 3.23 15.49
N LEU A 9 -18.11 2.78 16.61
CA LEU A 9 -17.37 2.08 17.67
C LEU A 9 -16.88 0.70 17.23
N ALA A 10 -17.68 -0.08 16.49
CA ALA A 10 -17.28 -1.37 15.95
C ALA A 10 -16.08 -1.21 15.01
N GLY A 11 -16.11 -0.23 14.11
CA GLY A 11 -14.98 0.11 13.26
C GLY A 11 -13.76 0.55 14.07
N ALA A 12 -13.94 1.37 15.10
CA ALA A 12 -12.86 1.82 15.99
C ALA A 12 -12.19 0.63 16.71
N VAL A 13 -12.97 -0.31 17.22
CA VAL A 13 -12.47 -1.53 17.86
C VAL A 13 -11.72 -2.38 16.84
N TRP A 14 -12.26 -2.57 15.64
CA TRP A 14 -11.63 -3.39 14.61
C TRP A 14 -10.29 -2.82 14.14
N GLY A 15 -10.23 -1.51 13.89
CA GLY A 15 -8.97 -0.81 13.58
C GLY A 15 -8.02 -0.81 14.77
N GLY A 16 -8.54 -0.64 15.99
CA GLY A 16 -7.76 -0.67 17.23
C GLY A 16 -7.03 -1.99 17.45
N ILE A 17 -7.62 -3.13 17.07
CA ILE A 17 -6.99 -4.45 17.12
C ILE A 17 -5.69 -4.44 16.28
N VAL A 18 -5.73 -3.94 15.05
CA VAL A 18 -4.55 -3.82 14.17
C VAL A 18 -3.47 -2.96 14.84
N GLY A 19 -3.87 -1.80 15.36
CA GLY A 19 -2.96 -0.88 16.04
C GLY A 19 -2.30 -1.51 17.26
N LEU A 20 -3.06 -2.28 18.04
CA LEU A 20 -2.56 -2.98 19.23
C LEU A 20 -1.55 -4.08 18.85
N LEU A 21 -1.88 -4.89 17.83
CA LEU A 21 -0.98 -5.92 17.32
C LEU A 21 0.34 -5.32 16.83
N LYS A 22 0.28 -4.20 16.11
CA LYS A 22 1.47 -3.46 15.65
C LYS A 22 2.28 -2.93 16.83
N ALA A 23 1.64 -2.26 17.78
CA ALA A 23 2.32 -1.58 18.89
C ALA A 23 2.98 -2.56 19.87
N TRP A 24 2.38 -3.74 20.08
CA TRP A 24 2.85 -4.71 21.07
C TRP A 24 3.77 -5.77 20.46
N ARG A 25 3.34 -6.40 19.35
CA ARG A 25 4.07 -7.52 18.73
C ARG A 25 4.98 -7.10 17.59
N GLY A 26 4.92 -5.84 17.15
CA GLY A 26 5.69 -5.36 15.99
C GLY A 26 5.22 -5.98 14.66
N ALA A 27 4.02 -6.55 14.62
CA ALA A 27 3.45 -7.15 13.41
C ALA A 27 3.39 -6.12 12.27
N HIS A 28 3.61 -6.53 11.03
CA HIS A 28 3.47 -5.61 9.90
C HIS A 28 2.01 -5.21 9.74
N GLU A 29 1.70 -3.91 9.80
CA GLU A 29 0.32 -3.42 9.77
C GLU A 29 -0.38 -3.80 8.47
N VAL A 30 0.32 -3.71 7.33
CA VAL A 30 -0.25 -4.02 6.01
C VAL A 30 -0.66 -5.49 5.90
N VAL A 31 0.18 -6.41 6.34
CA VAL A 31 -0.15 -7.84 6.31
C VAL A 31 -1.30 -8.12 7.28
N THR A 32 -1.25 -7.52 8.47
CA THR A 32 -2.26 -7.71 9.50
C THR A 32 -3.63 -7.20 9.03
N THR A 33 -3.70 -6.02 8.40
CA THR A 33 -4.97 -5.47 7.87
C THR A 33 -5.51 -6.31 6.72
N ILE A 34 -4.67 -6.77 5.79
CA ILE A 34 -5.10 -7.64 4.69
C ILE A 34 -5.68 -8.94 5.23
N MET A 35 -5.05 -9.56 6.22
CA MET A 35 -5.56 -10.79 6.84
C MET A 35 -6.85 -10.53 7.63
N LEU A 36 -6.94 -9.43 8.40
CA LEU A 36 -8.14 -9.09 9.15
C LEU A 36 -9.34 -8.78 8.25
N ASN A 37 -9.12 -8.31 7.03
CA ASN A 37 -10.21 -8.11 6.06
C ASN A 37 -10.92 -9.43 5.74
N TRP A 38 -10.17 -10.51 5.52
CA TRP A 38 -10.75 -11.83 5.30
C TRP A 38 -11.48 -12.37 6.54
N ILE A 39 -10.93 -12.13 7.74
CA ILE A 39 -11.56 -12.56 8.99
C ILE A 39 -12.93 -11.88 9.14
N ILE A 40 -13.01 -10.55 8.98
CA ILE A 40 -14.30 -9.85 9.13
C ILE A 40 -15.28 -10.21 8.02
N PHE A 41 -14.78 -10.46 6.81
CA PHE A 41 -15.59 -10.95 5.70
C PHE A 41 -16.26 -12.28 6.04
N TYR A 42 -15.51 -13.31 6.43
CA TYR A 42 -16.08 -14.61 6.77
C TYR A 42 -16.98 -14.57 8.01
N ILE A 43 -16.66 -13.73 9.00
CA ILE A 43 -17.54 -13.49 10.14
C ILE A 43 -18.86 -12.88 9.65
N SER A 44 -18.81 -11.85 8.81
CA SER A 44 -20.02 -11.18 8.30
C SER A 44 -20.86 -12.12 7.44
N ASP A 45 -20.23 -12.90 6.57
CA ASP A 45 -20.87 -13.93 5.75
C ASP A 45 -21.56 -14.99 6.62
N TRP A 46 -20.87 -15.53 7.62
CA TRP A 46 -21.46 -16.47 8.58
C TRP A 46 -22.64 -15.88 9.37
N LEU A 47 -22.56 -14.61 9.77
CA LEU A 47 -23.66 -13.93 10.47
C LEU A 47 -24.89 -13.79 9.56
N VAL A 48 -24.69 -13.41 8.30
CA VAL A 48 -25.77 -13.16 7.33
C VAL A 48 -26.41 -14.45 6.84
N SER A 49 -25.63 -15.49 6.57
CA SER A 49 -26.11 -16.80 6.12
C SER A 49 -26.56 -17.72 7.29
N GLY A 50 -26.33 -17.30 8.53
CA GLY A 50 -26.68 -18.07 9.72
C GLY A 50 -27.73 -17.34 10.59
N PRO A 51 -27.35 -16.80 11.76
CA PRO A 51 -28.29 -16.32 12.77
C PRO A 51 -29.11 -15.09 12.35
N LEU A 52 -28.61 -14.28 11.40
CA LEU A 52 -29.30 -13.06 10.94
C LEU A 52 -30.01 -13.26 9.60
N GLN A 53 -30.13 -14.48 9.10
CA GLN A 53 -30.77 -14.77 7.84
C GLN A 53 -32.28 -14.47 7.88
N ALA A 54 -32.79 -13.80 6.85
CA ALA A 54 -34.21 -13.56 6.68
C ALA A 54 -34.96 -14.87 6.34
N PRO A 55 -36.12 -15.13 6.95
CA PRO A 55 -36.95 -16.28 6.59
C PRO A 55 -37.34 -16.24 5.10
N GLY A 56 -36.91 -17.24 4.32
CA GLY A 56 -37.25 -17.37 2.91
C GLY A 56 -36.29 -16.68 1.93
N GLN A 57 -35.23 -16.01 2.40
CA GLN A 57 -34.18 -15.45 1.54
C GLN A 57 -32.83 -16.08 1.88
N ALA A 58 -32.07 -16.53 0.87
CA ALA A 58 -30.72 -17.06 1.06
C ALA A 58 -29.71 -15.91 1.15
N ASP A 59 -28.78 -15.98 2.12
CA ASP A 59 -27.64 -15.05 2.27
C ASP A 59 -28.02 -13.56 2.39
N GLN A 60 -29.20 -13.27 2.94
CA GLN A 60 -29.72 -11.91 3.13
C GLN A 60 -30.30 -11.73 4.53
N THR A 61 -30.03 -10.57 5.11
CA THR A 61 -30.66 -10.14 6.37
C THR A 61 -32.06 -9.57 6.13
N PRO A 62 -32.95 -9.56 7.13
CA PRO A 62 -34.23 -8.88 7.04
C PRO A 62 -34.05 -7.40 6.67
N SER A 63 -34.94 -6.88 5.82
CA SER A 63 -34.91 -5.48 5.44
C SER A 63 -34.97 -4.59 6.70
N MET A 64 -34.08 -3.61 6.78
CA MET A 64 -34.02 -2.75 7.96
C MET A 64 -35.34 -1.98 8.17
N PRO A 65 -35.71 -1.70 9.43
CA PRO A 65 -36.88 -0.88 9.73
C PRO A 65 -36.82 0.48 9.02
N PRO A 66 -37.95 1.04 8.54
CA PRO A 66 -37.98 2.33 7.84
C PRO A 66 -37.39 3.50 8.65
N GLN A 67 -37.39 3.39 9.99
CA GLN A 67 -36.83 4.39 10.90
C GLN A 67 -35.30 4.47 10.89
N THR A 68 -34.64 3.45 10.34
CA THR A 68 -33.19 3.40 10.16
C THR A 68 -32.73 4.21 8.94
N ASN A 69 -33.66 4.56 8.06
CA ASN A 69 -33.37 5.32 6.85
C ASN A 69 -32.94 6.75 7.18
N LEU A 70 -31.88 7.18 6.51
CA LEU A 70 -31.46 8.58 6.57
C LEU A 70 -32.34 9.41 5.63
N PRO A 71 -32.97 10.49 6.12
CA PRO A 71 -33.79 11.33 5.25
C PRO A 71 -32.94 11.95 4.15
N LYS A 72 -33.49 11.99 2.94
CA LYS A 72 -32.92 12.70 1.80
C LYS A 72 -32.69 14.17 2.17
N LEU A 73 -31.56 14.74 1.77
CA LEU A 73 -31.22 16.13 2.07
C LEU A 73 -32.23 17.12 1.47
N SER A 74 -32.81 16.78 0.31
CA SER A 74 -33.88 17.54 -0.35
C SER A 74 -35.17 17.59 0.47
N VAL A 75 -35.51 16.52 1.19
CA VAL A 75 -36.67 16.45 2.08
C VAL A 75 -36.44 17.30 3.32
N LEU A 76 -35.23 17.23 3.92
CA LEU A 76 -34.84 18.07 5.05
C LEU A 76 -34.85 19.56 4.68
N TYR A 77 -34.34 19.91 3.49
CA TYR A 77 -34.35 21.28 2.97
C TYR A 77 -35.77 21.82 2.86
N ASN A 78 -36.69 21.08 2.22
CA ASN A 78 -38.09 21.50 2.10
C ASN A 78 -38.78 21.65 3.46
N GLN A 79 -38.43 20.82 4.44
CA GLN A 79 -39.01 20.87 5.80
C GLN A 79 -38.46 22.01 6.67
N THR A 80 -37.24 22.47 6.45
CA THR A 80 -36.58 23.49 7.29
C THR A 80 -36.48 24.85 6.59
N LEU A 81 -35.90 24.86 5.40
CA LEU A 81 -35.54 26.05 4.63
C LEU A 81 -36.56 26.38 3.53
N GLY A 82 -37.40 25.42 3.12
CA GLY A 82 -38.48 25.61 2.14
C GLY A 82 -39.57 26.58 2.59
N HIS A 83 -39.57 27.00 3.86
CA HIS A 83 -40.40 28.10 4.36
C HIS A 83 -39.83 29.50 4.05
N PHE A 84 -38.51 29.61 3.87
CA PHE A 84 -37.81 30.89 3.62
C PHE A 84 -37.27 31.03 2.19
N LEU A 85 -37.04 29.90 1.50
CA LEU A 85 -36.52 29.82 0.14
C LEU A 85 -37.49 29.03 -0.76
N PRO A 86 -37.40 29.17 -2.10
CA PRO A 86 -38.22 28.39 -3.02
C PRO A 86 -38.06 26.89 -2.74
N ALA A 87 -39.20 26.23 -2.48
CA ALA A 87 -39.24 24.80 -2.26
C ALA A 87 -38.85 24.04 -3.54
N ILE A 88 -38.14 22.93 -3.36
CA ILE A 88 -37.77 22.05 -4.46
C ILE A 88 -39.00 21.23 -4.84
N ASN A 89 -39.45 21.36 -6.09
CA ASN A 89 -40.69 20.75 -6.58
C ASN A 89 -40.63 19.21 -6.67
N GLN A 90 -39.43 18.62 -6.81
CA GLN A 90 -39.24 17.16 -6.94
C GLN A 90 -38.08 16.68 -6.05
N PRO A 91 -38.25 16.68 -4.71
CA PRO A 91 -37.18 16.30 -3.79
C PRO A 91 -36.74 14.84 -3.96
N GLU A 92 -37.61 13.97 -4.47
CA GLU A 92 -37.33 12.54 -4.63
C GLU A 92 -36.26 12.22 -5.67
N GLN A 93 -36.05 13.11 -6.66
CA GLN A 93 -35.05 12.95 -7.72
C GLN A 93 -33.63 13.22 -7.24
N TYR A 94 -33.48 13.92 -6.12
CA TYR A 94 -32.17 14.15 -5.51
C TYR A 94 -31.79 12.93 -4.67
N ILE A 95 -30.74 12.24 -5.09
CA ILE A 95 -30.21 11.00 -4.47
C ILE A 95 -29.25 11.34 -3.31
N VAL A 96 -29.12 12.61 -2.93
CA VAL A 96 -28.20 13.02 -1.87
C VAL A 96 -28.91 12.92 -0.51
N ASP A 97 -28.41 12.04 0.34
CA ASP A 97 -28.90 11.86 1.70
C ASP A 97 -28.17 12.75 2.70
N ILE A 98 -28.72 12.86 3.92
CA ILE A 98 -28.09 13.58 5.03
C ILE A 98 -26.69 13.03 5.39
N SER A 99 -26.34 11.82 4.93
CA SER A 99 -24.98 11.25 4.99
C SER A 99 -23.91 12.22 4.49
N PHE A 100 -24.23 13.07 3.50
CA PHE A 100 -23.31 14.09 3.01
C PHE A 100 -22.94 15.13 4.09
N LEU A 101 -23.91 15.53 4.93
CA LEU A 101 -23.66 16.44 6.03
C LEU A 101 -22.78 15.78 7.11
N PHE A 102 -23.03 14.52 7.43
CA PHE A 102 -22.16 13.76 8.33
C PHE A 102 -20.74 13.63 7.79
N ALA A 103 -20.57 13.42 6.48
CA ALA A 103 -19.26 13.41 5.83
C ALA A 103 -18.54 14.76 5.94
N LEU A 104 -19.25 15.89 5.77
CA LEU A 104 -18.69 17.23 5.98
C LEU A 104 -18.25 17.45 7.44
N VAL A 105 -19.08 17.05 8.41
CA VAL A 105 -18.71 17.13 9.84
C VAL A 105 -17.47 16.28 10.12
N ALA A 106 -17.43 15.03 9.61
CA ALA A 106 -16.27 14.15 9.74
C ALA A 106 -15.00 14.78 9.12
N LEU A 107 -15.13 15.46 7.97
CA LEU A 107 -14.03 16.16 7.32
C LEU A 107 -13.52 17.33 8.16
N VAL A 108 -14.41 18.14 8.74
CA VAL A 108 -14.04 19.24 9.64
C VAL A 108 -13.35 18.70 10.89
N VAL A 109 -13.85 17.61 11.47
CA VAL A 109 -13.21 16.93 12.60
C VAL A 109 -11.82 16.43 12.23
N TYR A 110 -11.67 15.79 11.06
CA TYR A 110 -10.37 15.35 10.55
C TYR A 110 -9.40 16.53 10.37
N TRP A 111 -9.84 17.61 9.73
CA TRP A 111 -9.05 18.82 9.55
C TRP A 111 -8.59 19.42 10.88
N PHE A 112 -9.51 19.54 11.84
CA PHE A 112 -9.22 20.07 13.16
C PHE A 112 -8.24 19.17 13.90
N LEU A 113 -8.47 17.87 13.91
CA LEU A 113 -7.62 16.89 14.57
C LEU A 113 -6.20 16.91 13.97
N MET A 114 -6.09 16.94 12.65
CA MET A 114 -4.79 16.95 12.00
C MET A 114 -4.08 18.28 12.14
N THR A 115 -4.76 19.44 12.03
CA THR A 115 -4.09 20.75 11.93
C THR A 115 -3.92 21.44 13.28
N ARG A 116 -4.87 21.27 14.20
CA ARG A 116 -4.99 22.07 15.43
C ARG A 116 -4.65 21.32 16.72
N THR A 117 -4.41 20.00 16.67
CA THR A 117 -4.14 19.21 17.89
C THR A 117 -2.71 18.69 17.97
N THR A 118 -2.27 18.41 19.21
CA THR A 118 -0.98 17.76 19.49
C THR A 118 -0.90 16.37 18.87
N PHE A 119 -2.01 15.63 18.88
CA PHE A 119 -2.10 14.32 18.23
C PHE A 119 -1.78 14.37 16.73
N GLY A 120 -2.30 15.38 16.02
CA GLY A 120 -2.00 15.61 14.61
C GLY A 120 -0.51 15.91 14.37
N TYR A 121 0.12 16.68 15.26
CA TYR A 121 1.57 16.93 15.22
C TYR A 121 2.37 15.65 15.48
N GLU A 122 2.05 14.92 16.55
CA GLU A 122 2.69 13.65 16.90
C GLU A 122 2.59 12.64 15.77
N THR A 123 1.43 12.53 15.11
CA THR A 123 1.22 11.63 13.96
C THR A 123 2.12 11.96 12.79
N ARG A 124 2.29 13.25 12.47
CA ARG A 124 3.19 13.68 11.38
C ARG A 124 4.66 13.38 11.70
N VAL A 125 5.11 13.70 12.92
CA VAL A 125 6.50 13.44 13.35
C VAL A 125 6.81 11.94 13.39
N VAL A 126 5.89 11.13 13.91
CA VAL A 126 6.03 9.66 13.92
C VAL A 126 6.07 9.08 12.50
N GLY A 127 5.29 9.64 11.58
CA GLY A 127 5.26 9.24 10.17
C GLY A 127 6.54 9.58 9.41
N GLU A 128 7.18 10.71 9.71
CA GLU A 128 8.45 11.09 9.08
C GLU A 128 9.64 10.30 9.62
N ASN A 129 9.77 10.23 10.95
CA ASN A 129 10.85 9.47 11.58
C ASN A 129 10.47 8.98 12.99
N PRO A 130 10.10 7.69 13.14
CA PRO A 130 9.68 7.16 14.42
C PRO A 130 10.79 7.13 15.46
N ARG A 131 12.08 7.06 15.06
CA ARG A 131 13.20 7.12 16.00
C ARG A 131 13.36 8.53 16.56
N ALA A 132 13.32 9.55 15.70
CA ALA A 132 13.37 10.95 16.13
C ALA A 132 12.18 11.30 17.04
N ALA A 133 10.98 10.79 16.73
CA ALA A 133 9.80 10.96 17.56
C ALA A 133 10.01 10.41 18.99
N GLN A 134 10.62 9.23 19.12
CA GLN A 134 10.94 8.64 20.43
C GLN A 134 11.95 9.48 21.21
N TYR A 135 12.98 10.01 20.54
CA TYR A 135 13.94 10.93 21.18
C TYR A 135 13.30 12.24 21.64
N ALA A 136 12.25 12.70 20.94
CA ALA A 136 11.46 13.87 21.33
C ALA A 136 10.41 13.57 22.43
N GLY A 137 10.39 12.36 23.00
CA GLY A 137 9.46 11.96 24.06
C GLY A 137 8.07 11.54 23.56
N ILE A 138 7.86 11.39 22.26
CA ILE A 138 6.57 10.99 21.68
C ILE A 138 6.44 9.46 21.72
N SER A 139 5.35 8.98 22.33
CA SER A 139 5.07 7.55 22.41
C SER A 139 4.55 6.99 21.07
N VAL A 140 5.45 6.47 20.23
CA VAL A 140 5.11 5.87 18.92
C VAL A 140 4.03 4.80 19.05
N LYS A 141 4.14 3.91 20.04
CA LYS A 141 3.19 2.80 20.27
C LYS A 141 1.76 3.30 20.48
N ARG A 142 1.57 4.29 21.35
CA ARG A 142 0.26 4.89 21.63
C ARG A 142 -0.30 5.57 20.39
N ASN A 143 0.55 6.29 19.68
CA ASN A 143 0.13 7.04 18.51
C ASN A 143 -0.35 6.12 17.39
N VAL A 144 0.35 5.00 17.15
CA VAL A 144 -0.07 3.96 16.20
C VAL A 144 -1.44 3.37 16.56
N VAL A 145 -1.68 3.04 17.83
CA VAL A 145 -2.98 2.51 18.28
C VAL A 145 -4.09 3.53 18.04
N LEU A 146 -3.86 4.80 18.42
CA LEU A 146 -4.84 5.87 18.25
C LEU A 146 -5.15 6.14 16.77
N VAL A 147 -4.14 6.20 15.91
CA VAL A 147 -4.32 6.41 14.45
C VAL A 147 -5.17 5.29 13.87
N MET A 148 -4.87 4.03 14.18
CA MET A 148 -5.63 2.88 13.66
C MET A 148 -7.06 2.82 14.21
N THR A 149 -7.24 3.17 15.48
CA THR A 149 -8.57 3.26 16.11
C THR A 149 -9.42 4.35 15.45
N LEU A 150 -8.84 5.54 15.20
CA LEU A 150 -9.53 6.65 14.54
C LEU A 150 -9.83 6.35 13.07
N ALA A 151 -8.90 5.74 12.35
CA ALA A 151 -9.12 5.31 10.97
C ALA A 151 -10.29 4.31 10.91
N GLY A 152 -10.31 3.33 11.82
CA GLY A 152 -11.42 2.40 11.97
C GLY A 152 -12.74 3.09 12.32
N LEU A 153 -12.71 4.11 13.18
CA LEU A 153 -13.89 4.90 13.55
C LEU A 153 -14.50 5.60 12.32
N PHE A 154 -13.68 6.29 11.53
CA PHE A 154 -14.14 6.96 10.31
C PHE A 154 -14.64 5.96 9.26
N ALA A 155 -13.96 4.81 9.09
CA ALA A 155 -14.40 3.76 8.18
C ALA A 155 -15.74 3.15 8.60
N GLY A 156 -15.93 2.86 9.90
CA GLY A 156 -17.19 2.36 10.46
C GLY A 156 -18.33 3.37 10.30
N LEU A 157 -18.06 4.65 10.54
CA LEU A 157 -19.02 5.73 10.29
C LEU A 157 -19.41 5.78 8.81
N GLY A 158 -18.44 5.75 7.89
CA GLY A 158 -18.71 5.72 6.44
C GLY A 158 -19.55 4.52 6.01
N GLY A 159 -19.19 3.31 6.47
CA GLY A 159 -19.94 2.09 6.17
C GLY A 159 -21.37 2.11 6.69
N THR A 160 -21.60 2.62 7.91
CA THR A 160 -22.98 2.75 8.44
C THR A 160 -23.82 3.73 7.64
N LEU A 161 -23.25 4.89 7.27
CA LEU A 161 -23.96 5.91 6.48
C LEU A 161 -24.30 5.41 5.09
N GLN A 162 -23.40 4.62 4.48
CA GLN A 162 -23.63 3.98 3.19
C GLN A 162 -24.79 2.98 3.29
N LEU A 163 -24.78 2.12 4.31
CA LEU A 163 -25.80 1.09 4.51
C LEU A 163 -27.19 1.68 4.84
N MET A 164 -27.24 2.82 5.54
CA MET A 164 -28.50 3.53 5.81
C MET A 164 -29.00 4.38 4.64
N GLY A 165 -28.15 4.68 3.65
CA GLY A 165 -28.48 5.55 2.50
C GLY A 165 -28.87 4.80 1.22
N GLN A 166 -28.36 3.58 0.99
CA GLN A 166 -28.68 2.83 -0.23
C GLN A 166 -29.83 1.83 -0.08
N TYR A 167 -30.68 1.77 -1.11
CA TYR A 167 -31.73 0.76 -1.30
C TYR A 167 -31.16 -0.41 -2.13
N PRO A 168 -31.44 -1.70 -1.84
CA PRO A 168 -32.27 -2.27 -0.77
C PRO A 168 -31.52 -2.36 0.58
N TYR A 169 -32.26 -2.14 1.67
CA TYR A 169 -31.77 -2.07 3.05
C TYR A 169 -31.48 -3.44 3.67
N GLU A 170 -30.81 -4.28 2.90
CA GLU A 170 -30.51 -5.66 3.23
C GLU A 170 -29.02 -5.85 3.13
N VAL A 171 -28.44 -6.41 4.18
CA VAL A 171 -27.08 -6.87 4.15
C VAL A 171 -27.07 -8.21 3.42
N ILE A 172 -26.36 -8.26 2.29
CA ILE A 172 -26.14 -9.47 1.50
C ILE A 172 -24.70 -9.93 1.75
N GLY A 173 -24.50 -11.18 2.17
CA GLY A 173 -23.19 -11.68 2.63
C GLY A 173 -22.07 -11.48 1.61
N GLN A 174 -22.38 -11.65 0.32
CA GLN A 174 -21.39 -11.56 -0.75
C GLN A 174 -21.06 -10.14 -1.24
N VAL A 175 -21.89 -9.14 -0.92
CA VAL A 175 -21.70 -7.77 -1.46
C VAL A 175 -20.43 -7.12 -0.91
N PHE A 176 -20.06 -7.41 0.34
CA PHE A 176 -18.84 -6.86 0.94
C PHE A 176 -17.55 -7.39 0.33
N ARG A 177 -17.59 -8.57 -0.32
CA ARG A 177 -16.41 -9.17 -0.97
C ARG A 177 -15.88 -8.31 -2.11
N ASN A 178 -16.81 -7.68 -2.84
CA ASN A 178 -16.51 -6.98 -4.09
C ASN A 178 -16.50 -5.46 -3.92
N ASP A 179 -16.66 -4.94 -2.70
CA ASP A 179 -16.64 -3.50 -2.48
C ASP A 179 -15.21 -2.94 -2.55
N THR A 180 -14.93 -2.16 -3.58
CA THR A 180 -13.62 -1.53 -3.81
C THR A 180 -13.46 -0.20 -3.07
N THR A 181 -14.50 0.31 -2.40
CA THR A 181 -14.54 1.68 -1.85
C THR A 181 -13.33 2.00 -0.94
N GLY A 182 -12.88 1.04 -0.14
CA GLY A 182 -11.70 1.22 0.72
C GLY A 182 -10.37 1.34 -0.04
N PHE A 183 -10.25 0.64 -1.17
CA PHE A 183 -9.07 0.73 -2.04
C PHE A 183 -9.08 2.02 -2.86
N ASP A 184 -10.23 2.43 -3.36
CA ASP A 184 -10.42 3.68 -4.10
C ASP A 184 -10.07 4.90 -3.20
N ALA A 185 -10.38 4.81 -1.90
CA ALA A 185 -10.05 5.84 -0.91
C ALA A 185 -8.53 6.08 -0.75
N ILE A 186 -7.68 5.08 -1.04
CA ILE A 186 -6.21 5.27 -1.07
C ILE A 186 -5.86 6.26 -2.19
N GLY A 187 -6.47 6.07 -3.35
CA GLY A 187 -6.35 6.97 -4.50
C GLY A 187 -6.78 8.39 -4.18
N VAL A 188 -7.95 8.54 -3.57
CA VAL A 188 -8.49 9.83 -3.13
C VAL A 188 -7.55 10.53 -2.14
N ALA A 189 -7.01 9.80 -1.16
CA ALA A 189 -6.09 10.36 -0.18
C ALA A 189 -4.77 10.84 -0.81
N LEU A 190 -4.25 10.08 -1.79
CA LEU A 190 -3.04 10.43 -2.54
C LEU A 190 -3.27 11.66 -3.44
N LEU A 191 -4.38 11.70 -4.17
CA LEU A 191 -4.79 12.85 -4.99
C LEU A 191 -4.91 14.11 -4.14
N GLY A 192 -5.55 13.97 -2.97
CA GLY A 192 -5.75 15.04 -2.01
C GLY A 192 -4.51 15.43 -1.21
N ARG A 193 -3.36 14.77 -1.43
CA ARG A 193 -2.10 14.97 -0.70
C ARG A 193 -2.27 14.92 0.83
N MET A 194 -3.18 14.07 1.31
CA MET A 194 -3.55 13.96 2.73
C MET A 194 -4.05 15.28 3.37
N THR A 195 -4.51 16.24 2.57
CA THR A 195 -5.14 17.48 3.06
C THR A 195 -6.66 17.33 3.08
N ALA A 196 -7.34 17.95 4.04
CA ALA A 196 -8.81 17.86 4.13
C ALA A 196 -9.50 18.39 2.87
N ILE A 197 -9.08 19.54 2.35
CA ILE A 197 -9.65 20.12 1.12
C ILE A 197 -9.37 19.21 -0.09
N GLY A 198 -8.15 18.68 -0.21
CA GLY A 198 -7.80 17.77 -1.29
C GLY A 198 -8.59 16.46 -1.24
N ILE A 199 -8.77 15.88 -0.04
CA ILE A 199 -9.59 14.68 0.16
C ILE A 199 -11.05 14.94 -0.23
N PHE A 200 -11.60 16.10 0.14
CA PHE A 200 -12.96 16.48 -0.24
C PHE A 200 -13.15 16.55 -1.75
N LEU A 201 -12.26 17.27 -2.46
CA LEU A 201 -12.34 17.40 -3.91
C LEU A 201 -12.10 16.05 -4.62
N GLY A 202 -11.14 15.26 -4.14
CA GLY A 202 -10.86 13.93 -4.66
C GLY A 202 -12.03 12.97 -4.46
N ALA A 203 -12.66 12.97 -3.29
CA ALA A 203 -13.83 12.14 -3.00
C ALA A 203 -15.03 12.52 -3.86
N LEU A 204 -15.22 13.82 -4.13
CA LEU A 204 -16.29 14.31 -4.99
C LEU A 204 -16.07 13.86 -6.46
N LEU A 205 -14.82 13.89 -6.93
CA LEU A 205 -14.45 13.39 -8.26
C LEU A 205 -14.72 11.88 -8.38
N PHE A 206 -14.16 11.06 -7.48
CA PHE A 206 -14.32 9.59 -7.52
C PHE A 206 -15.77 9.18 -7.30
N GLY A 207 -16.45 9.75 -6.30
CA GLY A 207 -17.87 9.48 -6.05
C GLY A 207 -18.76 9.88 -7.23
N GLY A 208 -18.48 11.03 -7.86
CA GLY A 208 -19.17 11.50 -9.06
C GLY A 208 -18.96 10.58 -10.26
N MET A 209 -17.73 10.10 -10.48
CA MET A 209 -17.43 9.14 -11.55
C MET A 209 -18.11 7.79 -11.32
N ARG A 210 -18.08 7.25 -10.11
CA ARG A 210 -18.70 5.95 -9.78
C ARG A 210 -20.23 6.00 -9.91
N GLN A 211 -20.87 7.04 -9.37
CA GLN A 211 -22.31 7.23 -9.50
C GLN A 211 -22.72 7.55 -10.95
N GLY A 212 -21.96 8.40 -11.64
CA GLY A 212 -22.17 8.74 -13.04
C GLY A 212 -22.00 7.55 -13.97
N GLY A 213 -20.99 6.71 -13.71
CA GLY A 213 -20.73 5.47 -14.45
C GLY A 213 -21.89 4.49 -14.38
N SER A 214 -22.41 4.25 -13.18
CA SER A 214 -23.60 3.41 -13.00
C SER A 214 -24.80 3.95 -13.79
N LEU A 215 -25.02 5.27 -13.78
CA LEU A 215 -26.12 5.88 -14.51
C LEU A 215 -25.94 5.83 -16.04
N MET A 216 -24.70 6.00 -16.53
CA MET A 216 -24.33 5.86 -17.95
C MET A 216 -24.49 4.42 -18.42
N GLN A 217 -24.15 3.44 -17.59
CA GLN A 217 -24.38 2.03 -17.88
C GLN A 217 -25.87 1.73 -18.04
N LEU A 218 -26.69 2.24 -17.13
CA LEU A 218 -28.14 2.01 -17.15
C LEU A 218 -28.86 2.72 -18.32
N LYS A 219 -28.44 3.95 -18.68
CA LYS A 219 -29.17 4.78 -19.66
C LYS A 219 -28.56 4.82 -21.06
N ALA A 220 -27.23 4.75 -21.15
CA ALA A 220 -26.48 4.91 -22.39
C ALA A 220 -25.78 3.61 -22.84
N ASN A 221 -25.99 2.50 -22.12
CA ASN A 221 -25.39 1.19 -22.38
C ASN A 221 -23.86 1.22 -22.50
N VAL A 222 -23.23 2.13 -21.77
CA VAL A 222 -21.77 2.29 -21.71
C VAL A 222 -21.22 1.34 -20.64
N PRO A 223 -20.21 0.50 -20.93
CA PRO A 223 -19.61 -0.36 -19.91
C PRO A 223 -19.03 0.45 -18.74
N GLY A 224 -19.34 0.03 -17.51
CA GLY A 224 -18.79 0.64 -16.29
C GLY A 224 -17.26 0.56 -16.19
N ASP A 225 -16.65 -0.37 -16.94
CA ASP A 225 -15.19 -0.53 -17.04
C ASP A 225 -14.47 0.73 -17.48
N LEU A 226 -15.12 1.60 -18.27
CA LEU A 226 -14.55 2.88 -18.66
C LEU A 226 -14.26 3.79 -17.46
N VAL A 227 -15.09 3.74 -16.41
CA VAL A 227 -14.85 4.51 -15.19
C VAL A 227 -13.61 4.01 -14.48
N TYR A 228 -13.45 2.69 -14.34
CA TYR A 228 -12.25 2.10 -13.72
C TYR A 228 -10.97 2.44 -14.51
N ILE A 229 -11.04 2.47 -15.85
CA ILE A 229 -9.90 2.89 -16.68
C ILE A 229 -9.53 4.35 -16.42
N VAL A 230 -10.52 5.24 -16.37
CA VAL A 230 -10.28 6.67 -16.09
C VAL A 230 -9.73 6.87 -14.67
N GLU A 231 -10.28 6.19 -13.67
CA GLU A 231 -9.76 6.20 -12.30
C GLU A 231 -8.31 5.71 -12.26
N ALA A 232 -7.99 4.60 -12.94
CA ALA A 232 -6.63 4.09 -13.02
C ALA A 232 -5.66 5.09 -13.68
N LEU A 233 -6.09 5.82 -14.72
CA LEU A 233 -5.29 6.88 -15.34
C LEU A 233 -5.04 8.06 -14.40
N VAL A 234 -6.03 8.43 -13.57
CA VAL A 234 -5.87 9.43 -12.51
C VAL A 234 -4.84 8.95 -11.48
N LEU A 235 -4.96 7.70 -11.02
CA LEU A 235 -3.99 7.10 -10.09
C LEU A 235 -2.59 7.05 -10.68
N PHE A 236 -2.46 6.69 -11.96
CA PHE A 236 -1.17 6.67 -12.65
C PHE A 236 -0.57 8.07 -12.74
N SER A 237 -1.39 9.08 -13.04
CA SER A 237 -0.98 10.48 -13.10
C SER A 237 -0.49 11.00 -11.74
N ILE A 238 -1.13 10.60 -10.63
CA ILE A 238 -0.63 10.88 -9.28
C ILE A 238 0.68 10.13 -9.03
N ALA A 239 0.78 8.87 -9.47
CA ALA A 239 1.98 8.05 -9.28
C ALA A 239 3.22 8.64 -9.98
N VAL A 240 3.04 9.36 -11.09
CA VAL A 240 4.14 10.05 -11.80
C VAL A 240 4.91 11.01 -10.90
N GLN A 241 4.29 11.58 -9.87
CA GLN A 241 5.01 12.46 -8.93
C GLN A 241 6.11 11.73 -8.14
N PHE A 242 6.04 10.39 -8.03
CA PHE A 242 7.03 9.57 -7.33
C PHE A 242 8.17 9.06 -8.25
N LEU A 243 8.06 9.23 -9.57
CA LEU A 243 9.10 8.84 -10.54
C LEU A 243 10.50 9.41 -10.22
N PRO A 244 10.67 10.68 -9.81
CA PRO A 244 11.99 11.23 -9.51
C PRO A 244 12.69 10.50 -8.36
N VAL A 245 11.94 10.14 -7.31
CA VAL A 245 12.46 9.41 -6.15
C VAL A 245 12.86 7.99 -6.55
N ILE A 246 12.02 7.33 -7.34
CA ILE A 246 12.30 5.99 -7.88
C ILE A 246 13.55 6.01 -8.75
N ARG A 247 13.66 6.98 -9.67
CA ARG A 247 14.85 7.15 -10.53
C ARG A 247 16.12 7.30 -9.69
N GLN A 248 16.10 8.16 -8.66
CA GLN A 248 17.26 8.36 -7.80
C GLN A 248 17.63 7.10 -7.01
N ALA A 249 16.65 6.36 -6.49
CA ALA A 249 16.87 5.11 -5.77
C ALA A 249 17.48 4.03 -6.69
N ILE A 250 16.98 3.91 -7.91
CA ILE A 250 17.50 2.99 -8.93
C ILE A 250 18.94 3.35 -9.30
N VAL A 251 19.21 4.61 -9.62
CA VAL A 251 20.56 5.08 -9.97
C VAL A 251 21.55 4.83 -8.82
N LYS A 252 21.18 5.10 -7.57
CA LYS A 252 22.03 4.80 -6.40
C LYS A 252 22.32 3.31 -6.25
N ARG A 253 21.33 2.42 -6.46
CA ARG A 253 21.52 0.97 -6.41
C ARG A 253 22.48 0.48 -7.50
N PHE A 254 22.34 0.98 -8.72
CA PHE A 254 23.23 0.63 -9.83
C PHE A 254 24.62 1.26 -9.71
N ALA A 255 24.74 2.44 -9.10
CA ALA A 255 26.02 3.06 -8.79
C ALA A 255 26.78 2.33 -7.67
N ALA A 256 26.08 1.88 -6.61
CA ALA A 256 26.66 1.10 -5.53
C ALA A 256 27.14 -0.29 -6.01
N ALA A 257 26.42 -0.91 -6.95
CA ALA A 257 26.83 -2.17 -7.57
C ALA A 257 28.09 -2.07 -8.45
N ARG A 258 28.51 -0.84 -8.83
CA ARG A 258 29.72 -0.60 -9.65
C ARG A 258 31.00 -0.35 -8.84
N GLN A 259 30.95 -0.40 -7.50
CA GLN A 259 32.15 -0.20 -6.65
C GLN A 259 32.70 -1.48 -5.99
N PRO A 260 33.05 -2.53 -6.75
CA PRO A 260 34.16 -3.38 -6.33
C PRO A 260 35.16 -3.51 -7.49
N THR A 261 36.43 -3.13 -7.25
CA THR A 261 37.69 -3.74 -7.78
C THR A 261 38.86 -2.74 -7.69
N VAL A 262 38.64 -1.44 -7.93
CA VAL A 262 39.77 -0.49 -8.05
C VAL A 262 40.46 -0.19 -6.69
N VAL A 263 39.72 -0.17 -5.58
CA VAL A 263 40.32 0.10 -4.25
C VAL A 263 41.09 -1.11 -3.70
N ALA A 264 40.69 -2.34 -4.05
CA ALA A 264 41.41 -3.55 -3.65
C ALA A 264 42.73 -3.73 -4.43
N ALA A 265 42.77 -3.30 -5.69
CA ALA A 265 43.99 -3.37 -6.53
C ALA A 265 45.05 -2.33 -6.12
N LEU A 266 44.64 -1.16 -5.61
CA LEU A 266 45.56 -0.11 -5.16
C LEU A 266 46.10 -0.34 -3.74
N ALA A 267 45.39 -1.09 -2.90
CA ALA A 267 45.84 -1.42 -1.54
C ALA A 267 46.89 -2.54 -1.49
N GLY A 268 46.98 -3.38 -2.53
CA GLY A 268 47.95 -4.49 -2.62
C GLY A 268 49.32 -4.10 -3.20
N GLY A 269 49.53 -2.85 -3.60
CA GLY A 269 50.74 -2.39 -4.29
C GLY A 269 51.77 -1.67 -3.42
N VAL A 270 51.55 -1.56 -2.11
CA VAL A 270 52.47 -0.88 -1.18
C VAL A 270 52.96 -1.89 -0.14
N VAL A 271 53.87 -2.78 -0.56
CA VAL A 271 54.67 -3.61 0.36
C VAL A 271 56.14 -3.53 -0.10
N ASP A 272 56.90 -2.80 0.72
CA ASP A 272 58.34 -2.86 1.01
C ASP A 272 59.36 -2.98 -0.13
N LEU A 273 59.98 -1.84 -0.47
CA LEU A 273 61.25 -1.76 -1.21
C LEU A 273 62.49 -1.61 -0.30
N ASP A 274 62.42 -1.97 0.99
CA ASP A 274 63.49 -1.64 1.96
C ASP A 274 64.17 -2.83 2.65
N GLN A 275 64.06 -4.04 2.11
CA GLN A 275 64.78 -5.21 2.65
C GLN A 275 65.46 -6.04 1.57
N GLN A 276 66.65 -5.59 1.15
CA GLN A 276 67.75 -6.47 0.76
C GLN A 276 69.05 -5.66 0.62
N ALA A 277 69.83 -5.62 1.70
CA ALA A 277 71.25 -5.35 1.64
C ALA A 277 72.00 -6.61 2.10
N PRO A 278 73.00 -7.10 1.34
CA PRO A 278 74.12 -7.78 1.93
C PRO A 278 75.38 -6.91 1.77
N ALA A 279 76.09 -6.75 2.89
CA ALA A 279 77.42 -6.18 2.91
C ALA A 279 78.43 -7.18 2.31
N ASN A 280 79.29 -6.71 1.39
CA ASN A 280 80.76 -6.86 1.44
C ASN A 280 81.44 -6.51 0.09
N GLY A 281 82.53 -5.73 0.16
CA GLY A 281 83.73 -5.96 -0.66
C GLY A 281 83.98 -5.07 -1.90
N ALA A 282 84.87 -4.08 -1.72
CA ALA A 282 85.95 -3.61 -2.61
C ALA A 282 85.80 -3.58 -4.16
N GLY A 283 86.11 -2.42 -4.75
CA GLY A 283 86.58 -2.33 -6.15
C GLY A 283 86.21 -1.02 -6.88
N THR A 284 87.23 -0.30 -7.35
CA THR A 284 87.24 0.95 -8.15
C THR A 284 86.74 0.78 -9.61
N PRO A 285 86.54 1.89 -10.37
CA PRO A 285 85.58 1.99 -11.48
C PRO A 285 86.18 1.91 -12.90
N THR A 286 85.38 1.47 -13.88
CA THR A 286 85.52 1.65 -15.36
C THR A 286 84.21 1.13 -16.00
N ASP A 287 83.43 1.91 -16.75
CA ASP A 287 83.56 2.37 -18.15
C ASP A 287 82.72 1.51 -19.13
N ASP A 288 82.17 2.20 -20.14
CA ASP A 288 81.61 1.73 -21.41
C ASP A 288 80.29 0.91 -21.53
N ASN A 289 79.30 1.57 -22.14
CA ASN A 289 78.81 1.40 -23.52
C ASN A 289 78.45 -0.02 -24.07
N GLN A 290 77.37 -0.03 -24.88
CA GLN A 290 76.87 -1.10 -25.77
C GLN A 290 76.11 -2.23 -25.03
N SER A 291 74.99 -2.80 -25.49
CA SER A 291 74.42 -2.96 -26.83
C SER A 291 72.98 -3.52 -26.70
N ARG A 292 72.08 -3.16 -27.63
CA ARG A 292 70.83 -3.92 -27.93
C ARG A 292 71.16 -5.22 -28.69
N PRO A 293 70.27 -6.23 -28.65
CA PRO A 293 69.45 -6.57 -29.83
C PRO A 293 67.94 -6.77 -29.48
N GLU A 294 66.98 -6.30 -30.28
CA GLU A 294 66.21 -7.04 -31.33
C GLU A 294 65.34 -8.19 -30.78
N ILE A 295 64.02 -7.96 -30.64
CA ILE A 295 62.91 -8.44 -31.49
C ILE A 295 62.84 -9.97 -31.61
N GLU A 296 61.85 -10.57 -30.96
CA GLU A 296 61.16 -11.76 -31.49
C GLU A 296 59.68 -11.71 -31.12
N GLU A 297 58.83 -11.62 -32.15
CA GLU A 297 57.40 -11.88 -32.10
C GLU A 297 57.17 -13.39 -31.90
N SER A 298 56.23 -13.78 -31.05
CA SER A 298 55.48 -15.01 -31.30
C SER A 298 54.00 -14.82 -31.00
N HIS A 299 53.22 -15.31 -31.97
CA HIS A 299 51.80 -15.15 -32.15
C HIS A 299 50.94 -15.80 -31.06
N GLY A 300 49.81 -15.14 -30.78
CA GLY A 300 48.48 -15.73 -30.95
C GLY A 300 48.16 -17.06 -30.26
N ALA A 301 47.52 -16.97 -29.09
CA ALA A 301 46.64 -18.03 -28.60
C ALA A 301 45.29 -17.44 -28.11
N SER A 302 44.37 -17.41 -29.08
CA SER A 302 42.91 -17.52 -29.00
C SER A 302 42.21 -17.31 -27.65
N LEU A 303 41.38 -16.26 -27.60
CA LEU A 303 40.38 -15.93 -26.58
C LEU A 303 39.12 -16.83 -26.58
N ALA A 304 39.17 -18.04 -27.16
CA ALA A 304 38.00 -18.90 -27.30
C ALA A 304 37.87 -20.04 -26.26
N ASP A 305 38.88 -20.32 -25.43
CA ASP A 305 38.93 -21.56 -24.64
C ASP A 305 38.48 -21.45 -23.17
N ARG A 306 37.91 -20.31 -22.74
CA ARG A 306 37.40 -20.11 -21.36
C ARG A 306 35.88 -20.28 -21.23
N ARG A 307 35.25 -21.07 -22.09
CA ARG A 307 33.81 -21.40 -22.03
C ARG A 307 33.51 -22.90 -21.96
N GLN A 308 34.47 -23.74 -21.57
CA GLN A 308 34.15 -25.10 -21.19
C GLN A 308 34.00 -25.16 -19.67
N GLY A 309 32.75 -25.34 -19.26
CA GLY A 309 32.37 -25.51 -17.87
C GLY A 309 33.11 -26.68 -17.26
N ASP A 310 33.61 -26.43 -16.05
CA ASP A 310 34.26 -27.38 -15.15
C ASP A 310 33.51 -28.75 -15.16
N PRO A 311 34.09 -29.83 -15.71
CA PRO A 311 33.41 -31.13 -15.88
C PRO A 311 32.90 -31.70 -14.55
N GLN A 312 33.59 -31.39 -13.45
CA GLN A 312 33.20 -31.79 -12.10
C GLN A 312 31.91 -31.11 -11.63
N ARG A 313 31.60 -29.90 -12.11
CA ARG A 313 30.34 -29.21 -11.77
C ARG A 313 29.15 -29.76 -12.53
N GLN A 314 29.35 -30.26 -13.76
CA GLN A 314 28.30 -30.89 -14.55
C GLN A 314 27.93 -32.26 -13.97
N ALA A 315 28.92 -33.08 -13.62
CA ALA A 315 28.69 -34.37 -12.95
C ALA A 315 27.95 -34.20 -11.61
N ALA A 316 28.34 -33.20 -10.80
CA ALA A 316 27.65 -32.90 -9.53
C ALA A 316 26.24 -32.32 -9.71
N GLN A 317 25.91 -31.74 -10.87
CA GLN A 317 24.56 -31.29 -11.18
C GLN A 317 23.67 -32.43 -11.67
N GLU A 318 24.22 -33.35 -12.47
CA GLU A 318 23.50 -34.54 -12.92
C GLU A 318 23.15 -35.44 -11.74
N GLU A 319 24.09 -35.75 -10.84
CA GLU A 319 23.79 -36.56 -9.63
C GLU A 319 22.71 -35.92 -8.74
N ARG A 320 22.66 -34.59 -8.65
CA ARG A 320 21.62 -33.86 -7.91
C ARG A 320 20.27 -33.92 -8.59
N GLN A 321 20.23 -34.01 -9.91
CA GLN A 321 18.98 -34.15 -10.66
C GLN A 321 18.45 -35.59 -10.59
N THR A 322 19.33 -36.60 -10.69
CA THR A 322 18.93 -38.00 -10.56
C THR A 322 18.40 -38.30 -9.17
N SER A 323 19.09 -37.81 -8.12
CA SER A 323 18.64 -37.98 -6.72
C SER A 323 17.36 -37.19 -6.39
N ALA A 324 17.07 -36.08 -7.10
CA ALA A 324 15.80 -35.37 -6.98
C ALA A 324 14.65 -36.13 -7.66
N GLN A 325 14.87 -36.74 -8.83
CA GLN A 325 13.89 -37.56 -9.52
C GLN A 325 13.55 -38.84 -8.76
N GLU A 326 14.53 -39.51 -8.15
CA GLU A 326 14.30 -40.70 -7.33
C GLU A 326 13.44 -40.40 -6.09
N ARG A 327 13.67 -39.25 -5.43
CA ARG A 327 12.84 -38.80 -4.29
C ARG A 327 11.41 -38.47 -4.72
N GLN A 328 11.23 -37.95 -5.93
CA GLN A 328 9.92 -37.61 -6.47
C GLN A 328 9.14 -38.85 -6.89
N HIS A 329 9.81 -39.89 -7.37
CA HIS A 329 9.21 -41.19 -7.63
C HIS A 329 8.83 -41.95 -6.34
N GLN A 330 9.62 -41.84 -5.27
CA GLN A 330 9.27 -42.41 -3.97
C GLN A 330 8.06 -41.72 -3.34
N GLN A 331 7.93 -40.39 -3.46
CA GLN A 331 6.76 -39.67 -2.93
C GLN A 331 5.45 -39.95 -3.68
N ASN A 332 5.52 -40.28 -4.98
CA ASN A 332 4.33 -40.61 -5.77
C ASN A 332 3.92 -42.09 -5.69
N GLY A 333 4.69 -42.94 -5.01
CA GLY A 333 4.37 -44.36 -4.79
C GLY A 333 3.64 -44.67 -3.48
N GLU A 334 3.48 -43.68 -2.59
CA GLU A 334 2.84 -43.82 -1.27
C GLU A 334 1.52 -43.02 -1.15
N ALA A 335 0.92 -42.61 -2.27
CA ALA A 335 -0.43 -42.00 -2.34
C ALA A 335 -1.33 -42.82 -3.29
#